data_AF-A0AAV3V0I9-F1
#
_entry.id   AF-A0AAV3V0I9-F1
#
_cell.length_a   1.000
_cell.length_b   1.000
_cell.length_c   1.000
_cell.angle_alpha   90.00
_cell.angle_beta   90.00
_cell.angle_gamma   90.00
#
_symmetry.space_group_name_H-M   'P 1'
#
loop_
_entity.id
_entity.type
_entity.pdbx_description
1 polymer ?
#
loop_
_entity_poly.entity_id
_entity_poly.type
_entity_poly.pdbx_seq_one_letter_code
_entity_poly.pdbx_strand_id
1 'polypeptide(L)'
;MLKPLLFSALLLPAIVSAQTPQAEQQASNPLTTLGDEFQNSIKLLQNRFRIDHEVDEITMVFFREYGSLPVVLVRPDGSKIYQTQADGEDVFWFDTATYDMVSIKKPMPGPWQAVGSIEPDSRVMVISDLSLHAEPLPSVIFSGEILKQTAYLTNGGEPINYTEFRDVVTLSMQFFSTNNPDSNNFGADAQTIATFEDNGQGMDETPLDGTFTGQFNLSVAAGEWIPTFMVSTPMFSREQVDDAVMLYPNPIHISVEQHGGGGGYHKLMIDADREHINMSTLLIDGKVKFPNGDIQNFSITDSSMDIREHLIVNYEYGVYRIKLTAFANTIDGRDVILDVPEFSFLTEEPMIAPVVDEQTADGTNQESSQDVTNEQQPALPAEAVTTEPEMATSTLILLIVGINLFLLIVGGALIWFVTRDKPVTVTEALSEITPPKTEENSKPGLMMRLKQRFTRNKVNVEDASDTVVKQKKSSAKKDASNKSA
;
A
#
# COMPACT_ATOMS: atom_id res chain seq x y z
N MET A 1 -100.34 33.86 -0.20
CA MET A 1 -100.32 32.57 0.52
C MET A 1 -98.93 31.97 0.37
N LEU A 2 -98.33 31.59 1.51
CA LEU A 2 -97.23 30.64 1.76
C LEU A 2 -95.88 30.69 0.97
N LYS A 3 -94.80 30.86 1.76
CA LYS A 3 -93.40 30.35 1.67
C LYS A 3 -93.30 28.86 1.21
N PRO A 4 -92.10 28.25 0.95
CA PRO A 4 -90.73 28.59 1.42
C PRO A 4 -89.62 28.56 0.33
N LEU A 5 -88.53 29.35 0.45
CA LEU A 5 -87.21 29.01 1.03
C LEU A 5 -86.52 27.78 0.39
N LEU A 6 -85.44 28.03 -0.35
CA LEU A 6 -84.16 27.31 -0.20
C LEU A 6 -83.02 28.14 -0.83
N PHE A 7 -82.10 28.51 0.05
CA PHE A 7 -80.94 29.37 -0.16
C PHE A 7 -79.81 28.51 -0.73
N SER A 8 -79.34 28.82 -1.95
CA SER A 8 -78.12 28.23 -2.52
C SER A 8 -76.95 29.16 -2.21
N ALA A 9 -76.23 28.86 -1.13
CA ALA A 9 -75.06 29.62 -0.72
C ALA A 9 -73.82 29.14 -1.48
N LEU A 10 -73.26 30.07 -2.27
CA LEU A 10 -71.92 30.03 -2.84
C LEU A 10 -70.89 29.95 -1.70
N LEU A 11 -70.12 28.87 -1.62
CA LEU A 11 -68.93 28.80 -0.76
C LEU A 11 -67.73 29.34 -1.54
N LEU A 12 -67.21 30.49 -1.09
CA LEU A 12 -65.85 30.95 -1.42
C LEU A 12 -64.83 30.01 -0.75
N PRO A 13 -63.72 29.63 -1.41
CA PRO A 13 -62.58 29.10 -0.69
C PRO A 13 -61.87 30.25 0.03
N ALA A 14 -61.88 30.20 1.36
CA ALA A 14 -60.92 30.95 2.16
C ALA A 14 -59.54 30.33 1.93
N ILE A 15 -58.65 31.08 1.28
CA ILE A 15 -57.22 30.75 1.25
C ILE A 15 -56.70 31.00 2.66
N VAL A 16 -56.66 29.94 3.46
CA VAL A 16 -55.89 29.92 4.71
C VAL A 16 -54.44 29.78 4.27
N SER A 17 -53.69 30.88 4.32
CA SER A 17 -52.23 30.83 4.36
C SER A 17 -51.81 30.15 5.65
N ALA A 18 -51.67 28.83 5.61
CA ALA A 18 -50.89 28.09 6.57
C ALA A 18 -49.42 28.45 6.31
N GLN A 19 -48.95 29.54 6.92
CA GLN A 19 -47.53 29.76 7.12
C GLN A 19 -47.07 28.72 8.14
N THR A 20 -46.59 27.59 7.64
CA THR A 20 -45.75 26.69 8.41
C THR A 20 -44.56 27.52 8.89
N PRO A 21 -44.27 27.60 10.21
CA PRO A 21 -42.99 28.15 10.63
C PRO A 21 -41.92 27.18 10.13
N GLN A 22 -41.23 27.56 9.04
CA GLN A 22 -39.92 26.99 8.77
C GLN A 22 -39.05 27.41 9.95
N ALA A 23 -38.93 26.51 10.92
CA ALA A 23 -37.73 26.46 11.73
C ALA A 23 -36.59 26.18 10.74
N GLU A 24 -35.97 27.24 10.25
CA GLU A 24 -34.60 27.20 9.75
C GLU A 24 -33.74 26.70 10.91
N GLN A 25 -33.65 25.38 11.07
CA GLN A 25 -32.46 24.77 11.65
C GLN A 25 -31.35 24.98 10.62
N GLN A 26 -30.85 26.20 10.61
CA GLN A 26 -29.57 26.54 10.06
C GLN A 26 -28.57 25.78 10.92
N ALA A 27 -28.15 24.59 10.45
CA ALA A 27 -27.00 23.93 11.01
C ALA A 27 -25.87 24.96 10.96
N SER A 28 -25.39 25.38 12.13
CA SER A 28 -24.24 26.27 12.25
C SER A 28 -23.11 25.62 11.47
N ASN A 29 -22.57 26.32 10.47
CA ASN A 29 -21.37 25.91 9.78
C ASN A 29 -20.30 25.60 10.86
N PRO A 30 -19.68 24.41 10.89
CA PRO A 30 -18.55 24.16 11.79
C PRO A 30 -17.32 24.98 11.37
N LEU A 31 -17.39 25.65 10.23
CA LEU A 31 -16.42 26.64 9.78
C LEU A 31 -17.07 28.01 9.78
N THR A 32 -16.76 28.77 10.82
CA THR A 32 -17.01 30.20 10.79
C THR A 32 -15.97 30.82 9.86
N THR A 33 -16.44 31.43 8.77
CA THR A 33 -15.61 32.30 7.92
C THR A 33 -15.04 33.44 8.78
N LEU A 34 -13.74 33.40 9.07
CA LEU A 34 -13.01 34.52 9.65
C LEU A 34 -12.53 35.47 8.56
N GLY A 35 -13.41 36.36 8.10
CA GLY A 35 -13.06 37.57 7.35
C GLY A 35 -12.60 37.38 5.90
N ASP A 36 -12.74 38.46 5.12
CA ASP A 36 -12.52 38.51 3.67
C ASP A 36 -11.11 38.09 3.21
N GLU A 37 -11.09 37.29 2.13
CA GLU A 37 -10.12 37.09 1.03
C GLU A 37 -8.59 37.24 1.21
N PHE A 38 -8.00 37.44 2.41
CA PHE A 38 -6.54 37.64 2.51
C PHE A 38 -5.79 37.00 3.68
N GLN A 39 -6.43 36.20 4.55
CA GLN A 39 -5.73 35.65 5.73
C GLN A 39 -6.08 34.20 6.09
N ASN A 40 -6.27 33.33 5.11
CA ASN A 40 -6.38 31.88 5.35
C ASN A 40 -5.02 31.20 5.61
N SER A 41 -4.20 31.88 6.40
CA SER A 41 -3.04 31.37 7.09
C SER A 41 -3.02 32.16 8.41
N ILE A 42 -3.61 31.62 9.47
CA ILE A 42 -3.42 32.19 10.81
C ILE A 42 -1.94 31.97 11.14
N LYS A 43 -1.10 32.91 10.71
CA LYS A 43 0.19 33.13 11.34
C LYS A 43 -0.11 33.46 12.80
N LEU A 44 0.08 32.45 13.64
CA LEU A 44 0.40 32.55 15.06
C LEU A 44 -0.04 33.85 15.74
N LEU A 45 -1.26 33.90 16.23
CA LEU A 45 -1.60 34.83 17.32
C LEU A 45 -1.03 34.29 18.65
N GLN A 46 0.29 34.07 18.72
CA GLN A 46 1.01 33.66 19.94
C GLN A 46 0.41 32.41 20.63
N ASN A 47 0.12 31.37 19.84
CA ASN A 47 -0.46 30.11 20.31
C ASN A 47 -1.79 30.27 21.07
N ARG A 48 -2.57 31.31 20.76
CA ARG A 48 -3.92 31.52 21.30
C ARG A 48 -4.98 31.15 20.28
N PHE A 49 -6.04 30.51 20.75
CA PHE A 49 -7.19 30.11 19.95
C PHE A 49 -8.46 30.32 20.76
N ARG A 50 -9.63 30.28 20.12
CA ARG A 50 -10.92 30.47 20.78
C ARG A 50 -11.80 29.26 20.51
N ILE A 51 -12.41 28.73 21.56
CA ILE A 51 -13.38 27.64 21.47
C ILE A 51 -14.78 28.21 21.60
N ASP A 52 -15.69 27.75 20.72
CA ASP A 52 -17.10 28.11 20.74
C ASP A 52 -17.86 27.32 21.83
N HIS A 53 -19.02 27.81 22.23
CA HIS A 53 -19.89 27.18 23.22
C HIS A 53 -20.63 25.94 22.71
N GLU A 54 -20.76 25.76 21.39
CA GLU A 54 -21.41 24.59 20.78
C GLU A 54 -20.48 23.37 20.65
N VAL A 55 -19.22 23.47 21.10
CA VAL A 55 -18.22 22.39 20.98
C VAL A 55 -18.38 21.41 22.14
N ASP A 56 -18.87 20.21 21.84
CA ASP A 56 -19.01 19.12 22.83
C ASP A 56 -17.68 18.40 23.13
N GLU A 57 -16.81 18.26 22.13
CA GLU A 57 -15.48 17.67 22.26
C GLU A 57 -14.52 18.34 21.28
N ILE A 58 -13.28 18.55 21.72
CA ILE A 58 -12.20 19.08 20.90
C ILE A 58 -10.97 18.21 21.06
N THR A 59 -10.43 17.73 19.95
CA THR A 59 -9.07 17.18 19.90
C THR A 59 -8.15 18.19 19.23
N MET A 60 -7.03 18.50 19.88
CA MET A 60 -5.97 19.39 19.42
C MET A 60 -4.68 18.62 19.23
N VAL A 61 -3.94 18.97 18.19
CA VAL A 61 -2.59 18.43 17.94
C VAL A 61 -1.59 19.59 17.95
N PHE A 62 -0.48 19.42 18.66
CA PHE A 62 0.60 20.39 18.77
C PHE A 62 1.91 19.73 18.35
N PHE A 63 2.41 20.06 17.17
CA PHE A 63 3.75 19.65 16.75
C PHE A 63 4.81 20.42 17.55
N ARG A 64 5.96 19.78 17.78
CA ARG A 64 7.04 20.35 18.59
C ARG A 64 8.38 19.80 18.15
N GLU A 65 9.43 20.57 18.43
CA GLU A 65 10.80 20.13 18.13
C GLU A 65 11.11 18.82 18.89
N TYR A 66 11.80 17.89 18.22
CA TYR A 66 12.11 16.57 18.76
C TYR A 66 12.76 16.65 20.14
N GLY A 67 12.13 16.05 21.15
CA GLY A 67 12.64 15.99 22.52
C GLY A 67 12.45 17.26 23.35
N SER A 68 11.65 18.21 22.88
CA SER A 68 11.22 19.38 23.65
C SER A 68 10.21 19.02 24.76
N LEU A 69 9.96 19.94 25.69
CA LEU A 69 9.02 19.72 26.80
C LEU A 69 7.56 19.74 26.32
N PRO A 70 6.64 19.00 26.99
CA PRO A 70 5.21 19.02 26.66
C PRO A 70 4.60 20.41 26.73
N VAL A 71 3.62 20.63 25.86
CA VAL A 71 2.81 21.84 25.83
C VAL A 71 2.01 21.94 27.13
N VAL A 72 1.71 23.17 27.54
CA VAL A 72 0.81 23.48 28.66
C VAL A 72 -0.36 24.28 28.11
N LEU A 73 -1.59 23.85 28.39
CA LEU A 73 -2.79 24.59 27.98
C LEU A 73 -3.25 25.50 29.11
N VAL A 74 -3.52 26.76 28.76
CA VAL A 74 -4.10 27.76 29.65
C VAL A 74 -5.55 27.98 29.25
N ARG A 75 -6.45 27.75 30.19
CA ARG A 75 -7.90 27.91 30.02
C ARG A 75 -8.30 29.41 30.04
N PRO A 76 -9.52 29.76 29.59
CA PRO A 76 -10.05 31.12 29.66
C PRO A 76 -10.06 31.73 31.08
N ASP A 77 -10.19 30.90 32.11
CA ASP A 77 -10.15 31.31 33.52
C ASP A 77 -8.71 31.48 34.07
N GLY A 78 -7.69 31.20 33.27
CA GLY A 78 -6.27 31.27 33.62
C GLY A 78 -5.70 30.02 34.31
N SER A 79 -6.53 29.00 34.56
CA SER A 79 -6.06 27.69 35.04
C SER A 79 -5.22 26.99 33.97
N LYS A 80 -4.30 26.12 34.41
CA LYS A 80 -3.32 25.46 33.53
C LYS A 80 -3.56 23.95 33.56
N ILE A 81 -3.52 23.33 32.39
CA ILE A 81 -3.54 21.89 32.21
C ILE A 81 -2.14 21.46 31.78
N TYR A 82 -1.55 20.57 32.57
CA TYR A 82 -0.29 19.92 32.29
C TYR A 82 -0.55 18.49 31.84
N GLN A 83 0.31 17.94 30.98
CA GLN A 83 0.27 16.54 30.56
C GLN A 83 0.17 15.58 31.76
N THR A 84 0.91 15.84 32.84
CA THR A 84 0.93 14.99 34.06
C THR A 84 -0.36 15.01 34.86
N GLN A 85 -1.28 15.92 34.56
CA GLN A 85 -2.58 16.09 35.22
C GLN A 85 -3.73 15.68 34.30
N ALA A 86 -3.42 15.23 33.09
CA ALA A 86 -4.35 15.01 31.99
C ALA A 86 -4.69 13.52 31.78
N ASP A 87 -4.81 12.79 32.89
CA ASP A 87 -5.33 11.42 32.97
C ASP A 87 -6.75 11.40 33.58
N GLY A 88 -7.51 12.50 33.44
CA GLY A 88 -8.86 12.64 33.98
C GLY A 88 -9.95 12.17 33.02
N GLU A 89 -11.20 12.04 33.47
CA GLU A 89 -12.33 11.64 32.60
C GLU A 89 -12.64 12.64 31.47
N ASP A 90 -12.30 13.92 31.67
CA ASP A 90 -12.65 15.04 30.78
C ASP A 90 -11.49 15.52 29.90
N VAL A 91 -10.24 15.19 30.25
CA VAL A 91 -9.05 15.61 29.51
C VAL A 91 -8.16 14.40 29.34
N PHE A 92 -7.89 14.08 28.09
CA PHE A 92 -6.98 13.02 27.69
C PHE A 92 -5.79 13.66 26.98
N TRP A 93 -4.59 13.19 27.29
CA TRP A 93 -3.36 13.68 26.68
C TRP A 93 -2.48 12.53 26.22
N PHE A 94 -2.07 12.57 24.96
CA PHE A 94 -1.11 11.65 24.37
C PHE A 94 0.11 12.44 23.89
N ASP A 95 1.29 12.15 24.43
CA ASP A 95 2.52 12.83 24.05
C ASP A 95 3.50 11.88 23.35
N THR A 96 4.17 12.41 22.33
CA THR A 96 5.25 11.74 21.60
C THR A 96 6.47 12.64 21.52
N ALA A 97 7.60 12.14 21.05
CA ALA A 97 8.80 12.96 20.91
C ALA A 97 8.63 14.18 19.97
N THR A 98 7.64 14.16 19.06
CA THR A 98 7.46 15.14 17.98
C THR A 98 6.11 15.87 18.01
N TYR A 99 5.13 15.38 18.77
CA TYR A 99 3.83 16.04 18.91
C TYR A 99 3.13 15.70 20.23
N ASP A 100 2.22 16.57 20.65
CA ASP A 100 1.26 16.36 21.73
C ASP A 100 -0.16 16.39 21.16
N MET A 101 -0.99 15.42 21.51
CA MET A 101 -2.40 15.38 21.17
C MET A 101 -3.25 15.44 22.44
N VAL A 102 -4.19 16.39 22.48
CA VAL A 102 -5.01 16.66 23.67
C VAL A 102 -6.48 16.63 23.28
N SER A 103 -7.26 15.71 23.86
CA SER A 103 -8.72 15.73 23.75
C SER A 103 -9.33 16.28 25.04
N ILE A 104 -10.27 17.21 24.90
CA ILE A 104 -11.03 17.81 26.01
C ILE A 104 -12.52 17.65 25.73
N LYS A 105 -13.23 16.98 26.64
CA LYS A 105 -14.69 16.90 26.63
C LYS A 105 -15.28 18.15 27.29
N LYS A 106 -16.32 18.72 26.68
CA LYS A 106 -17.01 19.95 27.10
C LYS A 106 -16.03 21.06 27.49
N PRO A 107 -15.16 21.49 26.56
CA PRO A 107 -14.18 22.53 26.83
C PRO A 107 -14.85 23.83 27.30
N MET A 108 -14.19 24.55 28.21
CA MET A 108 -14.64 25.88 28.62
C MET A 108 -14.67 26.83 27.40
N PRO A 109 -15.81 27.45 27.06
CA PRO A 109 -15.88 28.37 25.92
C PRO A 109 -15.05 29.62 26.18
N GLY A 110 -14.37 30.14 25.15
CA GLY A 110 -13.58 31.36 25.26
C GLY A 110 -12.13 31.22 24.76
N PRO A 111 -11.24 32.17 25.12
CA PRO A 111 -9.86 32.18 24.66
C PRO A 111 -8.98 31.20 25.44
N TRP A 112 -8.31 30.32 24.71
CA TRP A 112 -7.31 29.37 25.19
C TRP A 112 -5.91 29.77 24.72
N GLN A 113 -4.89 29.32 25.44
CA GLN A 113 -3.49 29.52 25.05
C GLN A 113 -2.66 28.25 25.25
N ALA A 114 -1.90 27.85 24.24
CA ALA A 114 -0.91 26.79 24.32
C ALA A 114 0.49 27.39 24.57
N VAL A 115 1.20 26.87 25.58
CA VAL A 115 2.53 27.35 25.98
C VAL A 115 3.52 26.20 25.87
N GLY A 116 4.55 26.35 25.02
CA GLY A 116 5.58 25.34 24.80
C GLY A 116 6.49 25.70 23.63
N SER A 117 7.49 24.86 23.35
CA SER A 117 8.35 24.95 22.15
C SER A 117 7.62 24.40 20.92
N ILE A 118 6.52 25.07 20.59
CA ILE A 118 5.65 24.74 19.47
C ILE A 118 6.30 25.28 18.19
N GLU A 119 6.42 24.45 17.15
CA GLU A 119 7.02 24.89 15.89
C GLU A 119 6.14 25.95 15.21
N PRO A 120 6.72 26.88 14.41
CA PRO A 120 5.94 27.89 13.70
C PRO A 120 4.86 27.32 12.76
N ASP A 121 5.06 26.09 12.27
CA ASP A 121 4.11 25.38 11.41
C ASP A 121 3.18 24.43 12.20
N SER A 122 3.28 24.42 13.53
CA SER A 122 2.38 23.62 14.36
C SER A 122 0.98 24.19 14.33
N ARG A 123 0.06 23.45 13.73
CA ARG A 123 -1.34 23.86 13.59
C ARG A 123 -2.19 23.16 14.64
N VAL A 124 -3.04 23.94 15.29
CA VAL A 124 -4.10 23.42 16.14
C VAL A 124 -5.26 23.06 15.23
N MET A 125 -5.46 21.77 15.01
CA MET A 125 -6.71 21.27 14.42
C MET A 125 -7.71 21.04 15.52
N VAL A 126 -8.96 21.44 15.31
CA VAL A 126 -10.09 21.14 16.21
C VAL A 126 -10.88 20.03 15.56
N ILE A 127 -10.68 18.78 15.98
CA ILE A 127 -11.45 17.66 15.44
C ILE A 127 -12.76 17.58 16.21
N SER A 128 -13.86 17.96 15.57
CA SER A 128 -15.22 17.86 16.12
C SER A 128 -16.05 16.81 15.40
N ASP A 129 -16.01 16.80 14.07
CA ASP A 129 -16.84 15.93 13.22
C ASP A 129 -16.03 15.34 12.07
N LEU A 130 -15.12 14.41 12.41
CA LEU A 130 -14.30 13.70 11.43
C LEU A 130 -15.18 12.71 10.65
N SER A 131 -15.33 12.95 9.36
CA SER A 131 -16.01 12.06 8.44
C SER A 131 -15.02 11.51 7.43
N LEU A 132 -15.11 10.21 7.18
CA LEU A 132 -14.41 9.56 6.08
C LEU A 132 -15.30 9.59 4.85
N HIS A 133 -14.69 9.75 3.69
CA HIS A 133 -15.36 9.57 2.42
C HIS A 133 -14.51 8.62 1.58
N ALA A 134 -14.92 7.36 1.52
CA ALA A 134 -14.33 6.36 0.64
C ALA A 134 -15.19 6.17 -0.60
N GLU A 135 -14.56 5.82 -1.72
CA GLU A 135 -15.30 5.37 -2.89
C GLU A 135 -16.01 4.03 -2.59
N PRO A 136 -17.30 3.88 -2.96
CA PRO A 136 -18.04 2.66 -2.69
C PRO A 136 -17.41 1.49 -3.45
N LEU A 137 -17.34 0.34 -2.79
CA LEU A 137 -16.85 -0.87 -3.42
C LEU A 137 -17.77 -1.31 -4.56
N PRO A 138 -17.23 -1.94 -5.63
CA PRO A 138 -18.05 -2.56 -6.65
C PRO A 138 -18.98 -3.61 -6.05
N SER A 139 -20.19 -3.75 -6.61
CA SER A 139 -21.17 -4.74 -6.13
C SER A 139 -20.71 -6.19 -6.28
N VAL A 140 -19.84 -6.44 -7.26
CA VAL A 140 -19.25 -7.75 -7.55
C VAL A 140 -17.74 -7.63 -7.46
N ILE A 141 -17.16 -8.34 -6.52
CA ILE A 141 -15.72 -8.46 -6.29
C ILE A 141 -15.35 -9.94 -6.17
N PHE A 142 -14.11 -10.31 -6.53
CA PHE A 142 -13.66 -11.70 -6.47
C PHE A 142 -12.57 -11.93 -5.44
N SER A 143 -12.54 -13.13 -4.88
CA SER A 143 -11.42 -13.58 -4.06
C SER A 143 -10.13 -13.66 -4.90
N GLY A 144 -9.07 -13.03 -4.39
CA GLY A 144 -7.80 -12.82 -5.10
C GLY A 144 -7.75 -11.57 -5.97
N GLU A 145 -8.82 -10.76 -6.02
CA GLU A 145 -8.82 -9.51 -6.79
C GLU A 145 -7.94 -8.45 -6.13
N ILE A 146 -7.15 -7.76 -6.95
CA ILE A 146 -6.34 -6.60 -6.54
C ILE A 146 -7.14 -5.34 -6.83
N LEU A 147 -7.55 -4.64 -5.78
CA LEU A 147 -8.31 -3.40 -5.87
C LEU A 147 -7.48 -2.20 -5.39
N LYS A 148 -7.67 -1.07 -6.08
CA LYS A 148 -7.29 0.27 -5.62
C LYS A 148 -8.53 0.92 -5.04
N GLN A 149 -8.40 1.51 -3.87
CA GLN A 149 -9.45 2.32 -3.27
C GLN A 149 -8.86 3.64 -2.78
N THR A 150 -9.62 4.70 -2.96
CA THR A 150 -9.27 6.04 -2.49
C THR A 150 -10.24 6.47 -1.41
N ALA A 151 -9.75 7.28 -0.48
CA ALA A 151 -10.57 7.90 0.53
C ALA A 151 -9.98 9.24 0.96
N TYR A 152 -10.82 10.15 1.43
CA TYR A 152 -10.40 11.43 1.99
C TYR A 152 -11.14 11.71 3.30
N LEU A 153 -10.54 12.56 4.13
CA LEU A 153 -11.11 12.93 5.43
C LEU A 153 -11.65 14.36 5.37
N THR A 154 -12.83 14.56 5.95
CA THR A 154 -13.41 15.87 6.19
C THR A 154 -13.62 16.11 7.67
N ASN A 155 -13.58 17.36 8.08
CA ASN A 155 -13.93 17.79 9.44
C ASN A 155 -15.03 18.83 9.36
N GLY A 156 -16.22 18.49 9.84
CA GLY A 156 -17.37 19.38 9.69
C GLY A 156 -17.71 19.69 8.22
N GLY A 157 -17.41 18.77 7.32
CA GLY A 157 -17.67 18.90 5.88
C GLY A 157 -16.58 19.63 5.07
N GLU A 158 -15.53 20.18 5.68
CA GLU A 158 -14.36 20.66 4.92
C GLU A 158 -13.26 19.60 4.83
N PRO A 159 -12.61 19.44 3.66
CA PRO A 159 -11.46 18.56 3.50
C PRO A 159 -10.30 18.94 4.44
N ILE A 160 -9.70 17.93 5.06
CA ILE A 160 -8.55 18.11 5.94
C ILE A 160 -7.28 18.08 5.10
N ASN A 161 -6.40 19.07 5.27
CA ASN A 161 -5.06 19.01 4.65
C ASN A 161 -4.17 18.03 5.44
N TYR A 162 -3.93 16.86 4.86
CA TYR A 162 -3.29 15.72 5.54
C TYR A 162 -1.77 15.82 5.70
N THR A 163 -1.09 16.78 5.03
CA THR A 163 0.37 16.96 5.14
C THR A 163 0.85 16.95 6.59
N GLU A 164 0.01 17.44 7.51
CA GLU A 164 0.33 17.58 8.93
C GLU A 164 -0.23 16.45 9.81
N PHE A 165 -1.14 15.60 9.32
CA PHE A 165 -1.84 14.61 10.17
C PHE A 165 -1.48 13.17 9.87
N ARG A 166 -0.51 12.96 8.98
CA ARG A 166 -0.08 11.62 8.58
C ARG A 166 0.37 10.73 9.70
N ASP A 167 1.11 11.30 10.64
CA ASP A 167 1.67 10.53 11.74
C ASP A 167 0.66 10.28 12.89
N VAL A 168 -0.57 10.80 12.75
CA VAL A 168 -1.59 10.76 13.80
C VAL A 168 -2.80 9.91 13.40
N VAL A 169 -3.17 9.92 12.13
CA VAL A 169 -4.37 9.23 11.64
C VAL A 169 -3.99 7.98 10.86
N THR A 170 -4.49 6.84 11.33
CA THR A 170 -4.46 5.57 10.59
C THR A 170 -5.84 5.31 10.00
N LEU A 171 -5.89 5.14 8.68
CA LEU A 171 -7.10 4.73 7.98
C LEU A 171 -6.96 3.27 7.53
N SER A 172 -7.97 2.46 7.83
CA SER A 172 -8.02 1.05 7.43
C SER A 172 -9.42 0.66 6.99
N MET A 173 -9.52 -0.43 6.22
CA MET A 173 -10.78 -1.08 5.88
C MET A 173 -10.77 -2.51 6.39
N GLN A 174 -11.86 -2.91 7.04
CA GLN A 174 -12.08 -4.26 7.53
C GLN A 174 -13.35 -4.83 6.93
N PHE A 175 -13.36 -6.14 6.68
CA PHE A 175 -14.55 -6.88 6.27
C PHE A 175 -15.06 -7.71 7.44
N PHE A 176 -16.34 -7.52 7.77
CA PHE A 176 -17.07 -8.30 8.77
C PHE A 176 -18.01 -9.28 8.09
N SER A 177 -17.95 -10.56 8.44
CA SER A 177 -18.86 -11.55 7.88
C SER A 177 -20.29 -11.28 8.34
N THR A 178 -21.27 -11.38 7.43
CA THR A 178 -22.70 -11.35 7.81
C THR A 178 -23.11 -12.57 8.63
N ASN A 179 -22.22 -13.55 8.80
CA ASN A 179 -22.47 -14.82 9.48
C ASN A 179 -23.68 -15.57 8.90
N ASN A 180 -23.88 -15.46 7.58
CA ASN A 180 -24.86 -16.25 6.87
C ASN A 180 -24.40 -17.72 6.80
N PRO A 181 -25.17 -18.70 7.32
CA PRO A 181 -24.82 -20.13 7.28
C PRO A 181 -24.63 -20.70 5.87
N ASP A 182 -25.23 -20.08 4.86
CA ASP A 182 -25.16 -20.53 3.46
C ASP A 182 -23.90 -20.00 2.74
N SER A 183 -23.13 -19.11 3.37
CA SER A 183 -21.92 -18.49 2.80
C SER A 183 -20.64 -19.14 3.30
N ASN A 184 -19.59 -19.19 2.47
CA ASN A 184 -18.32 -19.82 2.84
C ASN A 184 -17.56 -19.06 3.94
N ASN A 185 -17.94 -17.81 4.23
CA ASN A 185 -17.37 -16.98 5.29
C ASN A 185 -18.15 -17.08 6.62
N PHE A 186 -19.02 -18.08 6.79
CA PHE A 186 -19.72 -18.31 8.05
C PHE A 186 -18.76 -18.52 9.23
N GLY A 187 -18.90 -17.71 10.28
CA GLY A 187 -18.02 -17.77 11.46
C GLY A 187 -16.61 -17.25 11.20
N ALA A 188 -16.38 -16.53 10.11
CA ALA A 188 -15.10 -15.88 9.85
C ALA A 188 -14.92 -14.65 10.75
N ASP A 189 -13.71 -14.52 11.31
CA ASP A 189 -13.30 -13.33 12.05
C ASP A 189 -13.18 -12.11 11.12
N ALA A 190 -13.21 -10.91 11.71
CA ALA A 190 -12.97 -9.67 10.99
C ALA A 190 -11.63 -9.71 10.24
N GLN A 191 -11.66 -9.39 8.95
CA GLN A 191 -10.47 -9.39 8.10
C GLN A 191 -10.06 -7.96 7.80
N THR A 192 -8.85 -7.56 8.21
CA THR A 192 -8.28 -6.28 7.76
C THR A 192 -7.86 -6.41 6.31
N ILE A 193 -8.56 -5.69 5.43
CA ILE A 193 -8.38 -5.76 3.99
C ILE A 193 -7.35 -4.75 3.51
N ALA A 194 -7.41 -3.52 4.02
CA ALA A 194 -6.57 -2.43 3.53
C ALA A 194 -6.14 -1.50 4.66
N THR A 195 -4.93 -0.94 4.51
CA THR A 195 -4.49 0.27 5.21
C THR A 195 -4.22 1.32 4.14
N PHE A 196 -4.67 2.54 4.37
CA PHE A 196 -4.58 3.61 3.40
C PHE A 196 -3.42 4.53 3.74
N GLU A 197 -2.67 4.94 2.72
CA GLU A 197 -1.51 5.81 2.86
C GLU A 197 -1.57 6.94 1.81
N ASP A 198 -1.00 8.09 2.17
CA ASP A 198 -0.80 9.25 1.28
C ASP A 198 0.69 9.64 1.35
N ASN A 199 1.50 8.97 0.53
CA ASN A 199 2.96 9.06 0.54
C ASN A 199 3.61 9.07 -0.86
N GLY A 200 2.79 9.04 -1.92
CA GLY A 200 3.20 8.97 -3.31
C GLY A 200 3.88 7.66 -3.70
N GLN A 201 3.64 6.57 -2.98
CA GLN A 201 4.19 5.23 -3.27
C GLN A 201 3.10 4.26 -3.71
N GLY A 202 3.50 3.23 -4.45
CA GLY A 202 2.57 2.19 -4.93
C GLY A 202 1.55 2.76 -5.91
N MET A 203 0.27 2.71 -5.54
CA MET A 203 -0.85 3.20 -6.35
C MET A 203 -1.27 4.63 -6.03
N ASP A 204 -0.59 5.27 -5.08
CA ASP A 204 -0.79 6.67 -4.72
C ASP A 204 -0.08 7.59 -5.73
N GLU A 205 -0.84 8.45 -6.39
CA GLU A 205 -0.39 9.23 -7.55
C GLU A 205 0.37 10.49 -7.14
N THR A 206 -0.06 11.14 -6.05
CA THR A 206 0.52 12.40 -5.59
C THR A 206 0.71 12.35 -4.08
N PRO A 207 1.94 12.53 -3.57
CA PRO A 207 2.15 12.56 -2.14
C PRO A 207 1.54 13.81 -1.50
N LEU A 208 0.96 13.63 -0.33
CA LEU A 208 0.46 14.65 0.59
C LEU A 208 -0.66 15.52 0.00
N ASP A 209 -1.50 14.96 -0.86
CA ASP A 209 -2.62 15.66 -1.48
C ASP A 209 -3.93 15.55 -0.68
N GLY A 210 -3.94 14.75 0.40
CA GLY A 210 -5.11 14.51 1.25
C GLY A 210 -6.03 13.40 0.75
N THR A 211 -5.70 12.77 -0.38
CA THR A 211 -6.37 11.58 -0.90
C THR A 211 -5.55 10.35 -0.58
N PHE A 212 -6.05 9.55 0.35
CA PHE A 212 -5.36 8.34 0.78
C PHE A 212 -5.67 7.23 -0.20
N THR A 213 -4.65 6.46 -0.57
CA THR A 213 -4.80 5.32 -1.46
C THR A 213 -4.46 4.03 -0.72
N GLY A 214 -5.38 3.06 -0.78
CA GLY A 214 -5.15 1.68 -0.36
C GLY A 214 -5.11 0.77 -1.58
N GLN A 215 -4.06 -0.06 -1.67
CA GLN A 215 -4.02 -1.19 -2.62
C GLN A 215 -4.02 -2.49 -1.83
N PHE A 216 -4.93 -3.40 -2.17
CA PHE A 216 -5.07 -4.65 -1.44
C PHE A 216 -5.44 -5.81 -2.35
N ASN A 217 -5.00 -7.01 -1.95
CA ASN A 217 -5.36 -8.28 -2.56
C ASN A 217 -6.41 -8.96 -1.67
N LEU A 218 -7.61 -9.15 -2.21
CA LEU A 218 -8.76 -9.77 -1.53
C LEU A 218 -8.61 -11.28 -1.36
N SER A 219 -7.54 -11.73 -0.69
CA SER A 219 -7.28 -13.14 -0.38
C SER A 219 -8.10 -13.63 0.83
N VAL A 220 -9.40 -13.34 0.85
CA VAL A 220 -10.34 -13.76 1.89
C VAL A 220 -11.40 -14.71 1.32
N ALA A 221 -12.08 -15.46 2.19
CA ALA A 221 -13.09 -16.43 1.79
C ALA A 221 -14.28 -15.75 1.11
N ALA A 222 -14.78 -16.37 0.04
CA ALA A 222 -16.00 -15.92 -0.65
C ALA A 222 -17.22 -15.89 0.28
N GLY A 223 -18.15 -14.98 0.03
CA GLY A 223 -19.34 -14.79 0.84
C GLY A 223 -19.74 -13.32 0.93
N GLU A 224 -20.75 -13.06 1.74
CA GLU A 224 -21.28 -11.72 1.95
C GLU A 224 -20.52 -11.04 3.09
N TRP A 225 -19.91 -9.89 2.80
CA TRP A 225 -19.09 -9.13 3.73
C TRP A 225 -19.66 -7.73 3.92
N ILE A 226 -19.59 -7.22 5.14
CA ILE A 226 -19.89 -5.83 5.47
C ILE A 226 -18.56 -5.08 5.51
N PRO A 227 -18.30 -4.18 4.54
CA PRO A 227 -17.14 -3.33 4.55
C PRO A 227 -17.31 -2.23 5.61
N THR A 228 -16.33 -2.14 6.50
CA THR A 228 -16.26 -1.11 7.54
C THR A 228 -14.93 -0.39 7.41
N PHE A 229 -15.01 0.90 7.13
CA PHE A 229 -13.84 1.77 7.13
C PHE A 229 -13.64 2.34 8.52
N MET A 230 -12.40 2.35 8.97
CA MET A 230 -12.02 2.75 10.32
C MET A 230 -10.95 3.83 10.25
N VAL A 231 -11.24 4.97 10.87
CA VAL A 231 -10.29 6.05 11.09
C VAL A 231 -9.90 6.04 12.55
N SER A 232 -8.65 5.69 12.85
CA SER A 232 -8.14 5.62 14.21
C SER A 232 -7.07 6.68 14.45
N THR A 233 -7.17 7.34 15.60
CA THR A 233 -6.11 8.12 16.23
C THR A 233 -5.80 7.51 17.59
N PRO A 234 -4.70 7.91 18.27
CA PRO A 234 -4.46 7.49 19.64
C PRO A 234 -5.59 7.80 20.65
N MET A 235 -6.52 8.72 20.34
CA MET A 235 -7.55 9.19 21.30
C MET A 235 -8.95 8.71 20.96
N PHE A 236 -9.24 8.49 19.69
CA PHE A 236 -10.57 8.11 19.22
C PHE A 236 -10.48 7.28 17.95
N SER A 237 -11.50 6.45 17.75
CA SER A 237 -11.75 5.72 16.50
C SER A 237 -13.13 6.10 15.98
N ARG A 238 -13.25 6.25 14.66
CA ARG A 238 -14.52 6.43 13.95
C ARG A 238 -14.67 5.31 12.94
N GLU A 239 -15.89 4.81 12.81
CA GLU A 239 -16.22 3.73 11.89
C GLU A 239 -17.31 4.20 10.94
N GLN A 240 -17.14 3.88 9.66
CA GLN A 240 -18.17 4.00 8.63
C GLN A 240 -18.48 2.59 8.14
N VAL A 241 -19.72 2.17 8.35
CA VAL A 241 -20.22 0.87 7.90
C VAL A 241 -20.98 1.08 6.60
N ASP A 242 -20.51 0.46 5.54
CA ASP A 242 -21.13 0.49 4.22
C ASP A 242 -22.05 -0.72 4.02
N ASP A 243 -22.82 -0.71 2.92
CA ASP A 243 -23.71 -1.80 2.57
C ASP A 243 -22.94 -3.10 2.30
N ALA A 244 -23.60 -4.24 2.54
CA ALA A 244 -23.01 -5.54 2.33
C ALA A 244 -22.64 -5.76 0.84
N VAL A 245 -21.44 -6.29 0.62
CA VAL A 245 -20.91 -6.64 -0.70
C VAL A 245 -20.74 -8.14 -0.83
N MET A 246 -21.02 -8.66 -2.03
CA MET A 246 -20.86 -10.08 -2.32
C MET A 246 -19.47 -10.35 -2.90
N LEU A 247 -18.65 -11.11 -2.17
CA LEU A 247 -17.37 -11.60 -2.63
C LEU A 247 -17.53 -12.99 -3.25
N TYR A 248 -17.29 -13.08 -4.55
CA TYR A 248 -17.34 -14.33 -5.30
C TYR A 248 -16.02 -15.10 -5.18
N PRO A 249 -16.03 -16.44 -5.35
CA PRO A 249 -14.78 -17.19 -5.46
C PRO A 249 -13.95 -16.71 -6.65
N ASN A 250 -12.66 -17.05 -6.66
CA ASN A 250 -11.82 -16.73 -7.81
C ASN A 250 -12.43 -17.34 -9.09
N PRO A 251 -12.71 -16.54 -10.13
CA PRO A 251 -13.43 -17.01 -11.31
C PRO A 251 -12.53 -17.81 -12.26
N ILE A 252 -11.22 -17.90 -12.01
CA ILE A 252 -10.28 -18.61 -12.87
C ILE A 252 -10.16 -20.08 -12.45
N HIS A 253 -10.39 -20.97 -13.41
CA HIS A 253 -10.27 -22.41 -13.24
C HIS A 253 -9.05 -22.93 -14.00
N ILE A 254 -8.19 -23.64 -13.28
CA ILE A 254 -6.97 -24.24 -13.84
C ILE A 254 -7.13 -25.75 -13.88
N SER A 255 -6.84 -26.34 -15.03
CA SER A 255 -6.75 -27.80 -15.19
C SER A 255 -5.53 -28.16 -16.04
N VAL A 256 -4.98 -29.36 -15.83
CA VAL A 256 -3.82 -29.86 -16.55
C VAL A 256 -4.11 -31.25 -17.10
N GLU A 257 -3.99 -31.40 -18.41
CA GLU A 257 -3.99 -32.70 -19.07
C GLU A 257 -2.55 -33.21 -19.17
N GLN A 258 -2.24 -34.27 -18.42
CA GLN A 258 -0.91 -34.86 -18.48
C GLN A 258 -0.72 -35.59 -19.82
N HIS A 259 0.42 -35.37 -20.46
CA HIS A 259 0.72 -35.86 -21.82
C HIS A 259 -0.25 -35.34 -22.92
N GLY A 260 -1.03 -34.27 -22.63
CA GLY A 260 -2.08 -33.73 -23.52
C GLY A 260 -1.61 -32.90 -24.72
N GLY A 261 -0.31 -32.78 -24.96
CA GLY A 261 0.27 -32.01 -26.08
C GLY A 261 1.10 -32.82 -27.08
N GLY A 262 1.08 -34.16 -26.96
CA GLY A 262 2.07 -35.05 -27.56
C GLY A 262 3.17 -35.43 -26.56
N GLY A 263 3.79 -36.61 -26.75
CA GLY A 263 4.73 -37.22 -25.80
C GLY A 263 5.89 -36.30 -25.43
N GLY A 264 5.79 -35.64 -24.28
CA GLY A 264 6.79 -34.67 -23.80
C GLY A 264 6.21 -33.36 -23.27
N TYR A 265 4.89 -33.13 -23.36
CA TYR A 265 4.25 -31.93 -22.83
C TYR A 265 3.02 -32.24 -21.98
N HIS A 266 2.86 -31.50 -20.88
CA HIS A 266 1.59 -31.34 -20.19
C HIS A 266 0.85 -30.16 -20.81
N LYS A 267 -0.47 -30.27 -20.95
CA LYS A 267 -1.31 -29.21 -21.50
C LYS A 267 -2.05 -28.52 -20.35
N LEU A 268 -1.66 -27.28 -20.05
CA LEU A 268 -2.33 -26.40 -19.10
C LEU A 268 -3.52 -25.75 -19.80
N MET A 269 -4.70 -25.87 -19.19
CA MET A 269 -5.94 -25.28 -19.66
C MET A 269 -6.45 -24.32 -18.58
N ILE A 270 -6.59 -23.05 -18.95
CA ILE A 270 -7.09 -22.00 -18.06
C ILE A 270 -8.42 -21.50 -18.62
N ASP A 271 -9.48 -21.70 -17.84
CA ASP A 271 -10.84 -21.24 -18.13
C ASP A 271 -11.25 -20.19 -17.10
N ALA A 272 -12.31 -19.43 -17.39
CA ALA A 272 -12.88 -18.45 -16.48
C ALA A 272 -14.40 -18.58 -16.45
N ASP A 273 -15.00 -18.27 -15.31
CA ASP A 273 -16.46 -18.21 -15.17
C ASP A 273 -17.04 -17.11 -16.08
N ARG A 274 -17.78 -17.57 -17.11
CA ARG A 274 -18.36 -16.72 -18.16
C ARG A 274 -19.58 -15.94 -17.69
N GLU A 275 -20.13 -16.26 -16.52
CA GLU A 275 -21.23 -15.49 -15.93
C GLU A 275 -20.76 -14.12 -15.46
N HIS A 276 -19.49 -14.01 -15.07
CA HIS A 276 -18.96 -12.78 -14.46
C HIS A 276 -17.78 -12.17 -15.22
N ILE A 277 -16.99 -12.97 -15.95
CA ILE A 277 -15.79 -12.54 -16.67
C ILE A 277 -15.97 -12.66 -18.19
N ASN A 278 -15.54 -11.63 -18.93
CA ASN A 278 -15.49 -11.67 -20.38
C ASN A 278 -14.23 -12.39 -20.88
N MET A 279 -14.40 -13.65 -21.29
CA MET A 279 -13.30 -14.51 -21.78
C MET A 279 -12.48 -13.89 -22.92
N SER A 280 -13.07 -13.06 -23.79
CA SER A 280 -12.34 -12.42 -24.89
C SER A 280 -11.25 -11.45 -24.45
N THR A 281 -11.38 -10.92 -23.23
CA THR A 281 -10.45 -9.94 -22.63
C THR A 281 -9.44 -10.59 -21.68
N LEU A 282 -9.54 -11.90 -21.45
CA LEU A 282 -8.67 -12.62 -20.52
C LEU A 282 -7.24 -12.66 -21.05
N LEU A 283 -6.34 -11.96 -20.35
CA LEU A 283 -4.89 -12.03 -20.50
C LEU A 283 -4.32 -12.71 -19.26
N ILE A 284 -3.28 -13.51 -19.48
CA ILE A 284 -2.66 -14.31 -18.41
C ILE A 284 -1.16 -14.02 -18.42
N ASP A 285 -0.63 -13.75 -17.24
CA ASP A 285 0.81 -13.73 -17.00
C ASP A 285 1.13 -14.68 -15.86
N GLY A 286 2.01 -15.64 -16.10
CA GLY A 286 2.22 -16.74 -15.18
C GLY A 286 3.64 -17.27 -15.17
N LYS A 287 3.91 -18.09 -14.17
CA LYS A 287 5.17 -18.81 -14.01
C LYS A 287 4.89 -20.23 -13.56
N VAL A 288 5.65 -21.15 -14.13
CA VAL A 288 5.67 -22.57 -13.77
C VAL A 288 7.01 -22.84 -13.11
N LYS A 289 6.97 -23.41 -11.90
CA LYS A 289 8.14 -23.95 -11.22
C LYS A 289 8.16 -25.47 -11.41
N PHE A 290 9.24 -25.95 -12.02
CA PHE A 290 9.48 -27.37 -12.31
C PHE A 290 9.96 -28.13 -11.07
N PRO A 291 9.92 -29.48 -11.09
CA PRO A 291 10.43 -30.32 -10.00
C PRO A 291 11.90 -30.07 -9.63
N ASN A 292 12.78 -29.84 -10.62
CA ASN A 292 14.18 -29.43 -10.39
C ASN A 292 14.36 -28.04 -9.76
N GLY A 293 13.28 -27.27 -9.64
CA GLY A 293 13.30 -25.91 -9.11
C GLY A 293 13.45 -24.81 -10.15
N ASP A 294 13.61 -25.15 -11.43
CA ASP A 294 13.64 -24.18 -12.53
C ASP A 294 12.31 -23.44 -12.63
N ILE A 295 12.35 -22.19 -13.10
CA ILE A 295 11.16 -21.35 -13.28
C ILE A 295 11.08 -20.94 -14.75
N GLN A 296 9.93 -21.21 -15.37
CA GLN A 296 9.59 -20.72 -16.71
C GLN A 296 8.41 -19.78 -16.63
N ASN A 297 8.59 -18.57 -17.14
CA ASN A 297 7.52 -17.60 -17.29
C ASN A 297 6.79 -17.85 -18.61
N PHE A 298 5.48 -17.61 -18.61
CA PHE A 298 4.64 -17.67 -19.80
C PHE A 298 3.61 -16.55 -19.74
N SER A 299 3.22 -16.04 -20.90
CA SER A 299 2.15 -15.07 -21.00
C SER A 299 1.25 -15.45 -22.18
N ILE A 300 -0.06 -15.34 -21.99
CA ILE A 300 -1.07 -15.64 -23.00
C ILE A 300 -1.86 -14.36 -23.24
N THR A 301 -1.77 -13.83 -24.45
CA THR A 301 -2.38 -12.54 -24.83
C THR A 301 -3.45 -12.67 -25.91
N ASP A 302 -3.80 -13.91 -26.25
CA ASP A 302 -4.81 -14.19 -27.26
C ASP A 302 -6.18 -13.67 -26.81
N SER A 303 -6.81 -12.85 -27.65
CA SER A 303 -8.15 -12.33 -27.41
C SER A 303 -9.18 -13.24 -28.09
N SER A 304 -9.61 -14.29 -27.39
CA SER A 304 -10.59 -15.26 -27.91
C SER A 304 -11.60 -15.69 -26.83
N MET A 305 -12.73 -16.27 -27.26
CA MET A 305 -13.72 -16.88 -26.35
C MET A 305 -13.34 -18.32 -25.93
N ASP A 306 -12.22 -18.82 -26.43
CA ASP A 306 -11.75 -20.18 -26.21
C ASP A 306 -10.92 -20.27 -24.94
N ILE A 307 -10.81 -21.48 -24.40
CA ILE A 307 -9.96 -21.78 -23.23
C ILE A 307 -8.52 -21.42 -23.57
N ARG A 308 -7.79 -20.83 -22.62
CA ARG A 308 -6.38 -20.53 -22.81
C ARG A 308 -5.56 -21.79 -22.61
N GLU A 309 -4.74 -22.13 -23.59
CA GLU A 309 -3.92 -23.33 -23.58
C GLU A 309 -2.44 -22.97 -23.51
N HIS A 310 -1.69 -23.68 -22.68
CA HIS A 310 -0.24 -23.55 -22.61
C HIS A 310 0.43 -24.92 -22.48
N LEU A 311 1.47 -25.16 -23.27
CA LEU A 311 2.22 -26.41 -23.24
C LEU A 311 3.39 -26.26 -22.27
N ILE A 312 3.36 -27.05 -21.19
CA ILE A 312 4.43 -27.16 -20.21
C ILE A 312 5.28 -28.36 -20.59
N VAL A 313 6.60 -28.18 -20.68
CA VAL A 313 7.49 -29.29 -21.00
C VAL A 313 7.53 -30.29 -19.85
N ASN A 314 7.31 -31.57 -20.15
CA ASN A 314 7.46 -32.67 -19.19
C ASN A 314 8.93 -33.12 -19.18
N TYR A 315 9.78 -32.40 -18.46
CA TYR A 315 11.20 -32.75 -18.33
C TYR A 315 11.46 -33.74 -17.20
N GLU A 316 10.70 -33.67 -16.12
CA GLU A 316 10.97 -34.42 -14.90
C GLU A 316 9.70 -34.88 -14.19
N TYR A 317 9.85 -35.95 -13.41
CA TYR A 317 8.86 -36.44 -12.49
C TYR A 317 8.94 -35.67 -11.17
N GLY A 318 7.79 -35.31 -10.61
CA GLY A 318 7.70 -34.56 -9.36
C GLY A 318 6.59 -33.51 -9.40
N VAL A 319 6.67 -32.54 -8.48
CA VAL A 319 5.63 -31.54 -8.27
C VAL A 319 5.90 -30.30 -9.11
N TYR A 320 4.96 -29.98 -10.00
CA TYR A 320 4.91 -28.72 -10.73
C TYR A 320 4.06 -27.73 -9.95
N ARG A 321 4.50 -26.48 -9.84
CA ARG A 321 3.73 -25.39 -9.21
C ARG A 321 3.51 -24.27 -10.20
N ILE A 322 2.26 -23.87 -10.36
CA ILE A 322 1.83 -22.83 -11.30
C ILE A 322 1.26 -21.68 -10.49
N LYS A 323 1.80 -20.48 -10.70
CA LYS A 323 1.28 -19.23 -10.15
C LYS A 323 1.05 -18.26 -11.30
N LEU A 324 -0.15 -17.71 -11.38
CA LEU A 324 -0.51 -16.78 -12.46
C LEU A 324 -1.34 -15.62 -11.95
N THR A 325 -1.25 -14.52 -12.68
CA THR A 325 -2.09 -13.33 -12.55
C THR A 325 -2.93 -13.24 -13.82
N ALA A 326 -4.24 -13.11 -13.65
CA ALA A 326 -5.17 -12.92 -14.75
C ALA A 326 -5.62 -11.46 -14.80
N PHE A 327 -5.67 -10.90 -16.00
CA PHE A 327 -6.22 -9.57 -16.28
C PHE A 327 -7.43 -9.78 -17.19
N ALA A 328 -8.58 -9.23 -16.82
CA ALA A 328 -9.79 -9.37 -17.63
C ALA A 328 -10.74 -8.20 -17.38
N ASN A 329 -11.80 -8.12 -18.18
CA ASN A 329 -12.95 -7.29 -17.89
C ASN A 329 -14.08 -8.15 -17.33
N THR A 330 -14.83 -7.63 -16.36
CA THR A 330 -16.13 -8.20 -15.99
C THR A 330 -17.13 -8.04 -17.13
N ILE A 331 -18.25 -8.77 -17.06
CA ILE A 331 -19.36 -8.58 -18.00
C ILE A 331 -19.92 -7.14 -18.01
N ASP A 332 -19.76 -6.42 -16.91
CA ASP A 332 -20.16 -5.01 -16.75
C ASP A 332 -19.12 -4.03 -17.33
N GLY A 333 -18.02 -4.54 -17.88
CA GLY A 333 -16.95 -3.76 -18.51
C GLY A 333 -15.89 -3.23 -17.54
N ARG A 334 -15.94 -3.59 -16.26
CA ARG A 334 -14.96 -3.18 -15.24
C ARG A 334 -13.67 -3.98 -15.40
N ASP A 335 -12.52 -3.32 -15.38
CA ASP A 335 -11.21 -4.00 -15.38
C ASP A 335 -10.99 -4.70 -14.03
N VAL A 336 -10.48 -5.94 -14.08
CA VAL A 336 -10.13 -6.75 -12.92
C VAL A 336 -8.72 -7.31 -13.06
N ILE A 337 -7.98 -7.30 -11.95
CA ILE A 337 -6.69 -7.96 -11.82
C ILE A 337 -6.85 -9.04 -10.75
N LEU A 338 -6.63 -10.29 -11.11
CA LEU A 338 -6.86 -11.44 -10.26
C LEU A 338 -5.52 -12.14 -9.98
N ASP A 339 -5.13 -12.17 -8.72
CA ASP A 339 -4.07 -13.06 -8.24
C ASP A 339 -4.66 -14.45 -7.99
N VAL A 340 -4.34 -15.40 -8.87
CA VAL A 340 -4.93 -16.74 -8.81
C VAL A 340 -4.16 -17.60 -7.81
N PRO A 341 -4.83 -18.38 -6.94
CA PRO A 341 -4.17 -19.29 -6.01
C PRO A 341 -3.17 -20.22 -6.70
N GLU A 342 -2.08 -20.57 -6.01
CA GLU A 342 -1.08 -21.50 -6.56
C GLU A 342 -1.72 -22.87 -6.83
N PHE A 343 -1.60 -23.34 -8.08
CA PHE A 343 -2.03 -24.67 -8.49
C PHE A 343 -0.83 -25.59 -8.56
N SER A 344 -0.97 -26.83 -8.07
CA SER A 344 0.12 -27.82 -8.15
C SER A 344 -0.39 -29.18 -8.60
N PHE A 345 0.43 -29.89 -9.38
CA PHE A 345 0.15 -31.25 -9.82
C PHE A 345 1.41 -32.10 -9.75
N LEU A 346 1.23 -33.41 -9.58
CA LEU A 346 2.30 -34.40 -9.47
C LEU A 346 2.37 -35.22 -10.76
N THR A 347 3.58 -35.38 -11.29
CA THR A 347 3.89 -36.33 -12.36
C THR A 347 4.74 -37.47 -11.76
N GLU A 348 4.28 -38.71 -11.87
CA GLU A 348 4.97 -39.88 -11.33
C GLU A 348 5.79 -40.60 -12.41
N GLU A 349 6.93 -41.18 -12.01
CA GLU A 349 7.72 -42.02 -12.90
C GLU A 349 6.98 -43.33 -13.17
N PRO A 350 6.84 -43.76 -14.45
CA PRO A 350 6.17 -45.01 -14.77
C PRO A 350 6.91 -46.18 -14.12
N MET A 351 6.22 -46.95 -13.27
CA MET A 351 6.77 -48.18 -12.73
C MET A 351 6.99 -49.18 -13.88
N ILE A 352 8.25 -49.48 -14.18
CA ILE A 352 8.58 -50.56 -15.11
C ILE A 352 8.23 -51.88 -14.42
N ALA A 353 7.14 -52.52 -14.84
CA ALA A 353 6.85 -53.87 -14.39
C ALA A 353 8.00 -54.80 -14.82
N PRO A 354 8.60 -55.59 -13.93
CA PRO A 354 9.61 -56.57 -14.33
C PRO A 354 8.96 -57.53 -15.32
N VAL A 355 9.56 -57.63 -16.51
CA VAL A 355 9.16 -58.62 -17.51
C VAL A 355 9.41 -59.99 -16.88
N VAL A 356 8.33 -60.69 -16.52
CA VAL A 356 8.44 -62.09 -16.10
C VAL A 356 8.71 -62.88 -17.37
N ASP A 357 9.92 -63.42 -17.51
CA ASP A 357 10.26 -64.36 -18.57
C ASP A 357 9.40 -65.64 -18.39
N GLU A 358 8.24 -65.67 -19.04
CA GLU A 358 7.43 -66.89 -19.19
C GLU A 358 8.03 -67.82 -20.25
N GLN A 359 9.28 -68.27 -20.07
CA GLN A 359 9.82 -69.40 -20.83
C GLN A 359 10.79 -70.22 -19.99
N THR A 360 10.25 -71.12 -19.16
CA THR A 360 10.78 -72.50 -18.99
C THR A 360 9.85 -73.32 -18.09
N ALA A 361 8.87 -73.98 -18.71
CA ALA A 361 8.10 -75.06 -18.09
C ALA A 361 7.84 -76.17 -19.12
N ASP A 362 8.81 -77.07 -19.26
CA ASP A 362 8.76 -78.51 -19.64
C ASP A 362 10.17 -78.91 -20.12
N GLY A 363 10.82 -80.02 -19.77
CA GLY A 363 10.51 -81.15 -18.92
C GLY A 363 11.69 -82.15 -18.96
N THR A 364 11.83 -82.91 -17.87
CA THR A 364 12.39 -84.28 -17.76
C THR A 364 13.91 -84.57 -17.80
N ASN A 365 14.30 -85.40 -16.83
CA ASN A 365 15.63 -85.92 -16.43
C ASN A 365 16.37 -86.81 -17.48
N GLN A 366 17.72 -86.77 -17.52
CA GLN A 366 18.63 -87.82 -16.99
C GLN A 366 20.11 -87.67 -17.44
N GLU A 367 21.00 -87.87 -16.45
CA GLU A 367 22.31 -88.54 -16.44
C GLU A 367 23.58 -88.00 -17.17
N SER A 368 24.56 -87.67 -16.31
CA SER A 368 25.95 -88.20 -16.23
C SER A 368 27.13 -87.56 -17.00
N SER A 369 28.17 -87.35 -16.17
CA SER A 369 29.62 -87.48 -16.40
C SER A 369 30.44 -86.22 -16.75
N GLN A 370 31.28 -85.82 -15.78
CA GLN A 370 32.74 -85.55 -15.82
C GLN A 370 33.30 -84.90 -17.12
N ASP A 371 34.16 -83.89 -17.13
CA ASP A 371 35.43 -83.72 -16.42
C ASP A 371 36.19 -82.44 -16.90
N VAL A 372 37.22 -82.02 -16.14
CA VAL A 372 38.43 -81.18 -16.45
C VAL A 372 38.35 -79.78 -17.14
N THR A 373 38.70 -78.77 -16.32
CA THR A 373 39.90 -77.90 -16.44
C THR A 373 39.99 -76.77 -17.48
N ASN A 374 39.96 -75.54 -16.93
CA ASN A 374 40.93 -74.44 -17.05
C ASN A 374 41.44 -74.04 -18.45
N GLU A 375 41.24 -72.78 -18.85
CA GLU A 375 42.29 -71.75 -18.98
C GLU A 375 41.83 -70.52 -19.77
N GLN A 376 42.48 -69.40 -19.45
CA GLN A 376 42.74 -68.22 -20.29
C GLN A 376 41.72 -67.07 -20.30
N GLN A 377 41.96 -66.12 -19.39
CA GLN A 377 41.80 -64.69 -19.68
C GLN A 377 43.11 -64.16 -20.33
N PRO A 378 43.03 -63.36 -21.40
CA PRO A 378 43.59 -61.98 -21.37
C PRO A 378 42.63 -60.94 -22.01
N ALA A 379 42.26 -59.85 -21.32
CA ALA A 379 42.83 -58.48 -21.46
C ALA A 379 42.61 -57.85 -22.86
N LEU A 380 42.08 -56.64 -23.14
CA LEU A 380 41.72 -55.33 -22.54
C LEU A 380 40.96 -54.53 -23.67
N PRO A 381 40.44 -53.28 -23.53
CA PRO A 381 40.44 -52.38 -22.38
C PRO A 381 39.05 -51.86 -21.95
N ALA A 382 38.96 -51.52 -20.67
CA ALA A 382 37.90 -50.69 -20.11
C ALA A 382 38.06 -49.24 -20.61
N GLU A 383 37.00 -48.66 -21.14
CA GLU A 383 36.87 -47.21 -21.23
C GLU A 383 36.44 -46.68 -19.86
N ALA A 384 37.19 -45.69 -19.40
CA ALA A 384 37.10 -45.10 -18.08
C ALA A 384 35.75 -44.38 -17.91
N VAL A 385 34.93 -44.90 -17.00
CA VAL A 385 33.93 -44.09 -16.31
C VAL A 385 34.71 -43.14 -15.40
N THR A 386 34.72 -41.86 -15.77
CA THR A 386 35.14 -40.78 -14.87
C THR A 386 34.14 -40.69 -13.73
N THR A 387 34.37 -41.47 -12.68
CA THR A 387 33.77 -41.22 -11.37
C THR A 387 34.38 -39.94 -10.83
N GLU A 388 33.60 -38.87 -10.76
CA GLU A 388 33.92 -37.79 -9.83
C GLU A 388 34.00 -38.40 -8.43
N PRO A 389 35.02 -38.06 -7.62
CA PRO A 389 35.15 -38.63 -6.30
C PRO A 389 33.99 -38.11 -5.45
N GLU A 390 33.01 -38.98 -5.17
CA GLU A 390 32.10 -38.74 -4.05
C GLU A 390 32.97 -38.55 -2.81
N MET A 391 33.07 -37.29 -2.38
CA MET A 391 33.77 -36.93 -1.16
C MET A 391 33.15 -37.74 -0.04
N ALA A 392 33.91 -38.72 0.48
CA ALA A 392 33.47 -39.60 1.55
C ALA A 392 32.78 -38.77 2.62
N THR A 393 31.65 -39.21 3.15
CA THR A 393 30.81 -38.42 4.08
C THR A 393 31.61 -37.81 5.24
N SER A 394 32.75 -38.41 5.59
CA SER A 394 33.77 -37.90 6.51
C SER A 394 34.47 -36.61 6.06
N THR A 395 34.84 -36.44 4.78
CA THR A 395 35.45 -35.20 4.27
C THR A 395 34.45 -34.05 4.19
N LEU A 396 33.18 -34.32 3.89
CA LEU A 396 32.11 -33.32 3.91
C LEU A 396 31.83 -32.80 5.33
N ILE A 397 31.75 -33.71 6.31
CA ILE A 397 31.60 -33.32 7.73
C ILE A 397 32.81 -32.52 8.22
N LEU A 398 34.03 -32.94 7.86
CA LEU A 398 35.26 -32.22 8.23
C LEU A 398 35.30 -30.81 7.63
N LEU A 399 34.81 -30.65 6.39
CA LEU A 399 34.74 -29.37 5.71
C LEU A 399 33.70 -28.44 6.34
N ILE A 400 32.52 -28.94 6.71
CA ILE A 400 31.49 -28.16 7.41
C ILE A 400 31.99 -27.70 8.79
N VAL A 401 32.64 -28.59 9.55
CA VAL A 401 33.22 -28.24 10.85
C VAL A 401 34.36 -27.22 10.68
N GLY A 402 35.19 -27.38 9.65
CA GLY A 402 36.26 -26.44 9.31
C GLY A 402 35.74 -25.04 8.95
N ILE A 403 34.68 -24.94 8.14
CA ILE A 403 34.07 -23.66 7.75
C ILE A 403 33.46 -22.97 8.96
N ASN A 404 32.73 -23.70 9.82
CA ASN A 404 32.14 -23.11 11.01
C ASN A 404 33.20 -22.62 12.01
N LEU A 405 34.29 -23.38 12.20
CA LEU A 405 35.40 -22.96 13.05
C LEU A 405 36.11 -21.72 12.46
N PHE A 406 36.27 -21.66 11.14
CA PHE A 406 36.83 -20.50 10.46
C PHE A 406 35.94 -19.26 10.62
N LEU A 407 34.63 -19.38 10.45
CA LEU A 407 33.68 -18.29 10.66
C LEU A 407 33.69 -17.79 12.10
N LEU A 408 33.84 -18.68 13.09
CA LEU A 408 33.92 -18.30 14.50
C LEU A 408 35.22 -17.53 14.80
N ILE A 409 36.36 -17.97 14.24
CA ILE A 409 37.65 -17.30 14.41
C ILE A 409 37.66 -15.93 13.72
N VAL A 410 37.16 -15.85 12.48
CA VAL A 410 37.11 -14.60 11.72
C VAL A 410 36.12 -13.63 12.34
N GLY A 411 34.93 -14.10 12.72
CA GLY A 411 33.93 -13.30 13.43
C GLY A 411 34.45 -12.78 14.77
N GLY A 412 35.11 -13.65 15.55
CA GLY A 412 35.75 -13.27 16.81
C GLY A 412 36.88 -12.25 16.63
N ALA A 413 37.71 -12.40 15.59
CA ALA A 413 38.77 -11.46 15.27
C ALA A 413 38.23 -10.10 14.79
N LEU A 414 37.13 -10.09 14.02
CA LEU A 414 36.44 -8.87 13.60
C LEU A 414 35.83 -8.12 14.79
N ILE A 415 35.15 -8.83 15.69
CA ILE A 415 34.60 -8.25 16.92
C ILE A 415 35.74 -7.70 17.80
N TRP A 416 36.84 -8.44 17.95
CA TRP A 416 38.00 -8.00 18.72
C TRP A 416 38.70 -6.79 18.09
N PHE A 417 38.75 -6.70 16.77
CA PHE A 417 39.34 -5.56 16.07
C PHE A 417 38.48 -4.29 16.18
N VAL A 418 37.15 -4.45 16.16
CA VAL A 418 36.20 -3.33 16.29
C VAL A 418 36.07 -2.85 17.74
N THR A 419 36.18 -3.74 18.72
CA THR A 419 36.10 -3.40 20.15
C THR A 419 37.43 -2.95 20.78
N ARG A 420 38.49 -2.84 19.98
CA ARG A 420 39.79 -2.36 20.44
C ARG A 420 39.80 -0.83 20.48
N ASP A 421 39.46 -0.28 21.64
CA ASP A 421 39.62 1.15 21.91
C ASP A 421 41.08 1.57 21.69
N LYS A 422 41.27 2.64 20.90
CA LYS A 422 42.60 3.23 20.67
C LYS A 422 43.12 3.82 21.98
N PRO A 423 44.39 3.60 22.37
CA PRO A 423 44.94 4.26 23.55
C PRO A 423 45.11 5.76 23.28
N VAL A 424 44.32 6.56 23.98
CA VAL A 424 44.45 8.01 24.21
C VAL A 424 45.30 8.12 25.49
N THR A 425 46.43 8.81 25.65
CA THR A 425 47.13 9.97 25.06
C THR A 425 48.55 9.96 25.67
N VAL A 426 49.52 10.76 25.17
CA VAL A 426 50.22 11.81 25.96
C VAL A 426 50.91 12.79 24.99
N THR A 427 50.20 13.79 24.45
CA THR A 427 50.85 15.05 23.98
C THR A 427 49.93 16.28 23.90
N GLU A 428 48.77 16.30 24.56
CA GLU A 428 47.86 17.47 24.50
C GLU A 428 47.29 17.86 25.88
N ALA A 429 48.04 17.62 26.97
CA ALA A 429 47.71 18.13 28.31
C ALA A 429 48.55 19.34 28.75
N LEU A 430 49.23 20.02 27.82
CA LEU A 430 50.01 21.23 28.11
C LEU A 430 49.88 22.24 26.96
N SER A 431 48.78 22.99 26.91
CA SER A 431 48.78 24.37 26.38
C SER A 431 47.42 25.05 26.61
N GLU A 432 47.09 25.32 27.87
CA GLU A 432 46.08 26.33 28.19
C GLU A 432 46.76 27.49 28.93
N ILE A 433 47.43 28.39 28.19
CA ILE A 433 47.81 29.74 28.66
C ILE A 433 47.82 30.74 27.46
N THR A 434 46.68 31.41 27.23
CA THR A 434 46.49 32.84 26.81
C THR A 434 46.94 33.31 25.38
N PRO A 435 46.54 34.52 24.88
CA PRO A 435 45.44 34.81 23.94
C PRO A 435 45.95 35.33 22.53
N PRO A 436 45.09 35.83 21.59
CA PRO A 436 45.35 35.73 20.14
C PRO A 436 46.12 36.91 19.54
N LYS A 437 46.87 36.64 18.45
CA LYS A 437 47.33 37.65 17.47
C LYS A 437 47.46 37.06 16.05
N THR A 438 46.69 37.67 15.14
CA THR A 438 47.02 38.18 13.80
C THR A 438 47.74 37.31 12.76
N GLU A 439 47.03 37.11 11.64
CA GLU A 439 47.43 36.95 10.22
C GLU A 439 48.51 35.93 9.83
N GLU A 440 48.17 35.03 8.89
CA GLU A 440 48.53 35.14 7.46
C GLU A 440 48.54 33.76 6.74
N ASN A 441 47.81 33.69 5.61
CA ASN A 441 47.95 32.80 4.44
C ASN A 441 48.05 31.26 4.60
N SER A 442 46.99 30.55 4.22
CA SER A 442 47.14 29.36 3.34
C SER A 442 45.89 29.09 2.48
N LYS A 443 46.14 28.55 1.29
CA LYS A 443 45.29 28.47 0.09
C LYS A 443 43.98 27.68 0.29
N PRO A 444 42.87 28.02 -0.42
CA PRO A 444 41.61 27.30 -0.27
C PRO A 444 41.67 25.90 -0.90
N GLY A 445 41.27 24.91 -0.10
CA GLY A 445 41.13 23.51 -0.48
C GLY A 445 40.00 23.24 -1.48
N LEU A 446 40.09 22.07 -2.12
CA LEU A 446 39.32 21.59 -3.27
C LEU A 446 37.79 21.74 -3.14
N MET A 447 37.24 21.74 -1.93
CA MET A 447 35.79 21.86 -1.67
C MET A 447 35.22 23.27 -1.92
N MET A 448 36.04 24.33 -1.88
CA MET A 448 35.56 25.69 -2.17
C MET A 448 35.41 25.95 -3.67
N ARG A 449 36.14 25.20 -4.52
CA ARG A 449 36.00 25.23 -5.98
C ARG A 449 34.74 24.53 -6.48
N LEU A 450 34.14 23.62 -5.70
CA LEU A 450 32.90 22.94 -6.08
C LEU A 450 31.65 23.79 -5.78
N LYS A 451 31.68 24.61 -4.72
CA LYS A 451 30.55 25.50 -4.37
C LYS A 451 30.40 26.74 -5.25
N GLN A 452 31.43 27.13 -6.03
CA GLN A 452 31.34 28.24 -6.99
C GLN A 452 30.76 27.88 -8.37
N ARG A 453 30.47 26.59 -8.64
CA ARG A 453 29.80 26.15 -9.88
C ARG A 453 28.28 26.00 -9.77
N PHE A 454 27.71 26.06 -8.56
CA PHE A 454 26.27 25.89 -8.34
C PHE A 454 25.50 27.18 -7.99
N THR A 455 26.16 28.34 -7.97
CA THR A 455 25.53 29.65 -7.72
C THR A 455 25.55 30.59 -8.94
N ARG A 456 25.65 30.05 -10.17
CA ARG A 456 25.65 30.86 -11.40
C ARG A 456 24.43 30.65 -12.30
N ASN A 457 23.29 30.27 -11.73
CA ASN A 457 22.03 30.17 -12.46
C ASN A 457 20.84 30.67 -11.63
N LYS A 458 20.89 31.95 -11.27
CA LYS A 458 19.72 32.77 -10.93
C LYS A 458 20.20 34.22 -10.89
N VAL A 459 19.76 35.01 -11.88
CA VAL A 459 19.58 36.48 -11.93
C VAL A 459 19.70 36.90 -13.40
N ASN A 460 18.56 37.20 -14.03
CA ASN A 460 18.36 38.30 -14.98
C ASN A 460 16.97 38.20 -15.63
N VAL A 461 15.98 38.83 -14.99
CA VAL A 461 14.81 39.44 -15.65
C VAL A 461 14.51 40.71 -14.86
N GLU A 462 14.15 41.78 -15.56
CA GLU A 462 13.90 43.17 -15.12
C GLU A 462 15.14 44.07 -15.10
N ASP A 463 15.36 44.83 -16.18
CA ASP A 463 15.01 46.26 -16.23
C ASP A 463 15.41 46.86 -17.60
N ALA A 464 14.47 47.51 -18.30
CA ALA A 464 14.77 48.50 -19.36
C ALA A 464 13.47 49.18 -19.82
N SER A 465 13.17 50.34 -19.21
CA SER A 465 12.25 51.35 -19.72
C SER A 465 13.02 52.55 -20.29
N ASP A 466 12.43 53.18 -21.30
CA ASP A 466 12.79 54.46 -21.96
C ASP A 466 14.14 54.51 -22.73
N THR A 467 14.26 55.01 -23.98
CA THR A 467 13.63 56.19 -24.58
C THR A 467 13.90 56.24 -26.11
N VAL A 468 12.91 56.72 -26.89
CA VAL A 468 13.01 57.79 -27.93
C VAL A 468 13.61 57.54 -29.35
N VAL A 469 12.68 57.48 -30.33
CA VAL A 469 12.53 58.39 -31.51
C VAL A 469 13.32 58.18 -32.83
N LYS A 470 12.50 58.05 -33.90
CA LYS A 470 12.52 58.70 -35.25
C LYS A 470 12.77 57.85 -36.51
N GLN A 471 11.79 58.06 -37.42
CA GLN A 471 11.85 58.12 -38.89
C GLN A 471 11.95 56.82 -39.68
N LYS A 472 11.42 56.70 -40.90
CA LYS A 472 10.36 57.34 -41.73
C LYS A 472 10.53 56.63 -43.10
N LYS A 473 9.42 56.42 -43.83
CA LYS A 473 9.33 56.07 -45.27
C LYS A 473 9.75 54.63 -45.65
N SER A 474 9.22 53.99 -46.67
CA SER A 474 8.04 54.17 -47.54
C SER A 474 8.03 53.00 -48.55
N SER A 475 6.91 52.83 -49.24
CA SER A 475 6.64 51.97 -50.41
C SER A 475 6.21 50.54 -50.05
N ALA A 476 4.98 50.07 -50.27
CA ALA A 476 3.99 50.22 -51.36
C ALA A 476 4.35 49.45 -52.64
N LYS A 477 3.83 48.21 -52.73
CA LYS A 477 3.20 47.57 -53.92
C LYS A 477 2.58 46.24 -53.46
N LYS A 478 1.25 46.05 -53.41
CA LYS A 478 0.31 45.75 -54.52
C LYS A 478 0.84 44.69 -55.48
N ASP A 479 0.35 43.46 -55.36
CA ASP A 479 -0.77 42.85 -56.12
C ASP A 479 -1.06 41.47 -55.47
N ALA A 480 -2.26 41.15 -54.97
CA ALA A 480 -3.55 40.93 -55.61
C ALA A 480 -3.66 39.59 -56.38
N SER A 481 -4.74 38.86 -56.05
CA SER A 481 -5.41 37.82 -56.85
C SER A 481 -4.73 36.43 -56.85
N ASN A 482 -5.39 35.29 -56.63
CA ASN A 482 -6.82 34.98 -56.59
C ASN A 482 -7.06 33.57 -56.00
N LYS A 483 -8.28 33.39 -55.48
CA LYS A 483 -9.18 32.23 -55.57
C LYS A 483 -8.64 30.82 -55.27
N SER A 484 -9.14 30.19 -54.22
CA SER A 484 -10.42 29.43 -54.15
C SER A 484 -10.36 28.09 -54.86
N ALA A 485 -10.29 27.03 -54.06
CA ALA A 485 -11.25 25.92 -54.04
C ALA A 485 -11.24 25.35 -52.62
#